data_AF-Q9XZJ7-F1
#
_entry.id   AF-Q9XZJ7-F1
#
_cell.length_a   1.000
_cell.length_b   1.000
_cell.length_c   1.000
_cell.angle_alpha   90.00
_cell.angle_beta   90.00
_cell.angle_gamma   90.00
#
_symmetry.space_group_name_H-M   'P 1'
#
loop_
_entity.id
_entity.type
_entity.pdbx_description
1 polymer ?
#
loop_
_entity_poly.entity_id
_entity_poly.type
_entity_poly.pdbx_seq_one_letter_code
_entity_poly.pdbx_strand_id
1 'polypeptide(L)'
;DKTGTLTLNKMEIQEQCFTFEKGHDLRSLLVLSALAAKWREPPRDALDTMVLGAADLDECDNYEQLEFVPFDPTTKRTAATLVDKRSGEKFSVTKGAPHVILQMVYNQDEINDSVVDIIDKLASRGIRCLSVAKTDSAGRWHLCGILTFLDPPRPDTKETIRRSRQYGVDVKMITGDHVLIAKEMCRMLDLDPNILTVEKLPKVDVNNMPSDLGEKYGDMMLSVGGFAQVFPEHKFLIVEALRQRGYTCAMTGDGVN
;
A
#
# COMPACT_ATOMS: atom_id res chain seq x y z
N ASP A 1 13.23 5.44 -4.42
CA ASP A 1 11.86 4.95 -4.16
C ASP A 1 11.76 3.53 -4.70
N LYS A 2 10.80 2.72 -4.26
CA LYS A 2 10.54 1.40 -4.83
C LYS A 2 9.67 1.51 -6.07
N THR A 3 8.46 2.05 -5.92
CA THR A 3 7.48 2.14 -7.00
C THR A 3 8.02 3.02 -8.12
N GLY A 4 7.98 2.51 -9.36
CA GLY A 4 8.39 3.23 -10.58
C GLY A 4 9.86 3.50 -10.76
N THR A 5 10.67 3.33 -9.73
CA THR A 5 12.13 3.30 -9.85
C THR A 5 12.63 1.87 -9.96
N LEU A 6 12.43 1.06 -8.92
CA LEU A 6 12.87 -0.35 -8.86
C LEU A 6 11.87 -1.30 -9.52
N THR A 7 10.61 -0.85 -9.62
CA THR A 7 9.52 -1.57 -10.28
C THR A 7 9.06 -0.85 -11.53
N LEU A 8 8.26 -1.54 -12.34
CA LEU A 8 7.74 -0.98 -13.59
C LEU A 8 6.65 0.09 -13.36
N ASN A 9 6.12 0.23 -12.13
CA ASN A 9 4.91 1.01 -11.84
C ASN A 9 3.76 0.63 -12.78
N LYS A 10 3.68 -0.68 -13.06
CA LYS A 10 2.62 -1.32 -13.82
C LYS A 10 1.97 -2.31 -12.88
N MET A 11 1.16 -1.82 -11.96
CA MET A 11 0.44 -2.71 -11.06
C MET A 11 -0.49 -3.60 -11.87
N GLU A 12 -0.51 -4.88 -11.53
CA GLU A 12 -1.32 -5.90 -12.18
C GLU A 12 -2.24 -6.53 -11.15
N ILE A 13 -3.54 -6.45 -11.37
CA ILE A 13 -4.53 -7.22 -10.60
C ILE A 13 -4.27 -8.71 -10.88
N GLN A 14 -4.17 -9.51 -9.81
CA GLN A 14 -4.07 -10.95 -9.97
C GLN A 14 -5.46 -11.59 -10.02
N GLU A 15 -5.58 -12.72 -10.72
CA GLU A 15 -6.82 -13.50 -10.76
C GLU A 15 -7.23 -14.04 -9.38
N GLN A 16 -6.24 -14.28 -8.52
CA GLN A 16 -6.46 -14.77 -7.16
C GLN A 16 -7.04 -13.66 -6.28
N CYS A 17 -8.30 -13.81 -5.87
CA CYS A 17 -8.90 -13.03 -4.79
C CYS A 17 -9.40 -13.96 -3.68
N PHE A 18 -9.62 -13.39 -2.49
CA PHE A 18 -10.14 -14.11 -1.33
C PHE A 18 -11.45 -13.47 -0.90
N THR A 19 -12.48 -14.27 -0.69
CA THR A 19 -13.82 -13.80 -0.31
C THR A 19 -14.20 -14.37 1.05
N PHE A 20 -14.94 -13.60 1.84
CA PHE A 20 -15.33 -13.98 3.21
C PHE A 20 -16.84 -14.04 3.40
N GLU A 21 -17.62 -13.64 2.40
CA GLU A 21 -19.06 -13.83 2.34
C GLU A 21 -19.47 -14.56 1.07
N LYS A 22 -20.61 -15.26 1.14
CA LYS A 22 -21.17 -15.98 -0.01
C LYS A 22 -21.65 -14.99 -1.06
N GLY A 23 -21.44 -15.33 -2.33
CA GLY A 23 -21.91 -14.53 -3.46
C GLY A 23 -20.93 -13.44 -3.92
N HIS A 24 -19.77 -13.31 -3.25
CA HIS A 24 -18.67 -12.50 -3.75
C HIS A 24 -17.68 -13.31 -4.57
N ASP A 25 -17.12 -12.63 -5.57
CA ASP A 25 -16.12 -13.10 -6.53
C ASP A 25 -15.26 -11.90 -6.97
N LEU A 26 -14.28 -12.12 -7.84
CA LEU A 26 -13.40 -11.05 -8.29
C LEU A 26 -14.17 -9.88 -8.92
N ARG A 27 -15.18 -10.16 -9.75
CA ARG A 27 -15.96 -9.13 -10.44
C ARG A 27 -16.75 -8.26 -9.46
N SER A 28 -17.47 -8.87 -8.53
CA SER A 28 -18.24 -8.13 -7.52
C SER A 28 -17.34 -7.36 -6.56
N LEU A 29 -16.16 -7.91 -6.19
CA LEU A 29 -15.18 -7.17 -5.38
C LEU A 29 -14.60 -5.96 -6.12
N LEU A 30 -14.34 -6.07 -7.43
CA LEU A 30 -13.90 -4.94 -8.25
C LEU A 30 -14.97 -3.85 -8.31
N VAL A 31 -16.24 -4.20 -8.48
CA VAL A 31 -17.36 -3.25 -8.42
C VAL A 31 -17.44 -2.58 -7.05
N LEU A 32 -17.46 -3.33 -5.95
CA LEU A 32 -17.50 -2.77 -4.60
C LEU A 32 -16.30 -1.84 -4.31
N SER A 33 -15.11 -2.22 -4.79
CA SER A 33 -13.91 -1.39 -4.70
C SER A 33 -14.02 -0.12 -5.54
N ALA A 34 -14.63 -0.18 -6.73
CA ALA A 34 -14.90 0.98 -7.57
C ALA A 34 -15.92 1.93 -6.92
N LEU A 35 -16.97 1.40 -6.28
CA LEU A 35 -17.97 2.18 -5.53
C LEU A 35 -17.36 2.91 -4.32
N ALA A 36 -16.30 2.36 -3.73
CA ALA A 36 -15.50 3.00 -2.68
C ALA A 36 -14.51 4.07 -3.22
N ALA A 37 -14.58 4.40 -4.51
CA ALA A 37 -13.88 5.49 -5.19
C ALA A 37 -14.87 6.38 -5.95
N LYS A 38 -14.35 7.43 -6.58
CA LYS A 38 -15.11 8.27 -7.52
C LYS A 38 -14.99 7.67 -8.93
N TRP A 39 -15.82 6.68 -9.27
CA TRP A 39 -15.63 5.86 -10.48
C TRP A 39 -15.82 6.58 -11.82
N ARG A 40 -16.44 7.77 -11.85
CA ARG A 40 -16.55 8.65 -13.03
C ARG A 40 -15.59 9.85 -12.99
N GLU A 41 -14.74 9.95 -11.97
CA GLU A 41 -13.65 10.93 -11.91
C GLU A 41 -12.31 10.25 -12.27
N PRO A 42 -11.28 11.01 -12.66
CA PRO A 42 -9.95 10.45 -12.83
C PRO A 42 -9.46 9.74 -11.56
N PRO A 43 -8.82 8.56 -11.68
CA PRO A 43 -8.30 7.83 -10.52
C PRO A 43 -7.24 8.66 -9.80
N ARG A 44 -7.22 8.55 -8.47
CA ARG A 44 -6.29 9.33 -7.62
C ARG A 44 -4.99 8.59 -7.34
N ASP A 45 -4.98 7.28 -7.52
CA ASP A 45 -3.80 6.45 -7.32
C ASP A 45 -3.78 5.23 -8.26
N ALA A 46 -2.68 4.48 -8.21
CA ALA A 46 -2.46 3.32 -9.06
C ALA A 46 -3.40 2.13 -8.75
N LEU A 47 -3.85 1.95 -7.50
CA LEU A 47 -4.83 0.90 -7.17
C LEU A 47 -6.19 1.27 -7.73
N ASP A 48 -6.62 2.53 -7.58
CA ASP A 48 -7.85 3.04 -8.19
C ASP A 48 -7.81 2.93 -9.71
N THR A 49 -6.68 3.25 -10.34
CA THR A 49 -6.52 3.13 -11.79
C THR A 49 -6.75 1.69 -12.25
N MET A 50 -6.22 0.72 -11.51
CA MET A 50 -6.41 -0.71 -11.81
C MET A 50 -7.81 -1.19 -11.55
N VAL A 51 -8.39 -0.83 -10.40
CA VAL A 51 -9.76 -1.21 -10.05
C VAL A 51 -10.75 -0.62 -11.06
N LEU A 52 -10.67 0.67 -11.38
CA LEU A 52 -11.59 1.32 -12.31
C LEU A 52 -11.41 0.85 -13.75
N GLY A 53 -10.19 0.44 -14.14
CA GLY A 53 -9.92 -0.14 -15.45
C GLY A 53 -10.44 -1.58 -15.61
N ALA A 54 -10.60 -2.32 -14.52
CA ALA A 54 -11.04 -3.72 -14.52
C ALA A 54 -12.50 -3.92 -14.08
N ALA A 55 -13.07 -2.98 -13.32
CA ALA A 55 -14.43 -3.07 -12.82
C ALA A 55 -15.46 -2.80 -13.91
N ASP A 56 -16.65 -3.39 -13.73
CA ASP A 56 -17.82 -3.07 -14.54
C ASP A 56 -18.41 -1.73 -14.08
N LEU A 57 -18.04 -0.65 -14.77
CA LEU A 57 -18.49 0.70 -14.42
C LEU A 57 -19.97 0.94 -14.73
N ASP A 58 -20.56 0.18 -15.65
CA ASP A 58 -21.98 0.28 -15.96
C ASP A 58 -22.81 -0.29 -14.81
N GLU A 59 -22.32 -1.35 -14.15
CA GLU A 59 -22.92 -1.83 -12.90
C GLU A 59 -22.81 -0.78 -11.78
N CYS A 60 -21.72 0.00 -11.74
CA CYS A 60 -21.57 1.07 -10.74
C CYS A 60 -22.60 2.18 -10.90
N ASP A 61 -23.07 2.46 -12.13
CA ASP A 61 -24.07 3.51 -12.40
C ASP A 61 -25.47 3.18 -11.86
N ASN A 62 -25.71 1.92 -11.50
CA ASN A 62 -26.91 1.51 -10.76
C ASN A 62 -26.91 2.00 -9.31
N TYR A 63 -25.82 2.62 -8.84
CA TYR A 63 -25.70 3.19 -7.51
C TYR A 63 -25.64 4.72 -7.57
N GLU A 64 -26.15 5.36 -6.53
CA GLU A 64 -25.98 6.78 -6.27
C GLU A 64 -25.05 6.97 -5.07
N GLN A 65 -23.93 7.65 -5.26
CA GLN A 65 -22.98 7.93 -4.19
C GLN A 65 -23.38 9.22 -3.46
N LEU A 66 -23.87 9.07 -2.23
CA LEU A 66 -24.32 10.18 -1.39
C LEU A 66 -23.15 10.89 -0.71
N GLU A 67 -22.16 10.12 -0.26
CA GLU A 67 -21.01 10.62 0.49
C GLU A 67 -19.75 9.88 0.05
N PHE A 68 -18.63 10.60 0.00
CA PHE A 68 -17.33 10.04 -0.31
C PHE A 68 -16.28 10.62 0.64
N VAL A 69 -15.57 9.71 1.31
CA VAL A 69 -14.42 10.00 2.15
C VAL A 69 -13.16 9.58 1.38
N PRO A 70 -12.33 10.54 0.95
CA PRO A 70 -11.11 10.25 0.20
C PRO A 70 -10.07 9.54 1.07
N PHE A 71 -9.02 9.05 0.43
CA PHE A 71 -7.95 8.36 1.13
C PHE A 71 -7.26 9.31 2.11
N ASP A 72 -7.17 8.89 3.36
CA ASP A 72 -6.41 9.58 4.40
C ASP A 72 -5.21 8.69 4.81
N PRO A 73 -3.96 9.17 4.73
CA PRO A 73 -2.77 8.42 5.14
C PRO A 73 -2.80 7.91 6.59
N THR A 74 -3.57 8.56 7.46
CA THR A 74 -3.75 8.20 8.87
C THR A 74 -4.68 7.00 9.00
N THR A 75 -5.84 7.04 8.33
CA THR A 75 -6.82 5.95 8.38
C THR A 75 -6.54 4.84 7.36
N LYS A 76 -5.72 5.10 6.34
CA LYS A 76 -5.28 4.17 5.28
C LYS A 76 -6.44 3.47 4.55
N ARG A 77 -7.56 4.17 4.36
CA ARG A 77 -8.75 3.67 3.64
C ARG A 77 -9.50 4.78 2.92
N THR A 78 -10.31 4.41 1.95
CA THR A 78 -11.39 5.24 1.38
C THR A 78 -12.73 4.66 1.78
N ALA A 79 -13.77 5.48 1.81
CA ALA A 79 -15.13 5.00 2.04
C ALA A 79 -16.14 5.80 1.23
N ALA A 80 -17.27 5.17 0.94
CA ALA A 80 -18.40 5.82 0.30
C ALA A 80 -19.70 5.31 0.90
N THR A 81 -20.71 6.18 0.96
CA THR A 81 -22.08 5.81 1.30
C THR A 81 -22.92 5.91 0.04
N LEU A 82 -23.64 4.84 -0.28
CA LEU A 82 -24.39 4.70 -1.52
C LEU A 82 -25.84 4.30 -1.28
N VAL A 83 -26.66 4.53 -2.30
CA VAL A 83 -27.99 3.95 -2.44
C VAL A 83 -28.02 3.14 -3.74
N ASP A 84 -28.47 1.89 -3.67
CA ASP A 84 -28.78 1.11 -4.87
C ASP A 84 -30.09 1.66 -5.47
N LYS A 85 -30.03 2.17 -6.71
CA LYS A 85 -31.19 2.80 -7.37
C LYS A 85 -32.29 1.78 -7.71
N ARG A 86 -31.96 0.49 -7.73
CA ARG A 86 -32.89 -0.61 -8.07
C ARG A 86 -33.71 -1.04 -6.87
N SER A 87 -33.06 -1.16 -5.70
CA SER A 87 -33.72 -1.61 -4.46
C SER A 87 -34.07 -0.48 -3.49
N GLY A 88 -33.43 0.68 -3.61
CA GLY A 88 -33.48 1.76 -2.64
C GLY A 88 -32.64 1.49 -1.37
N GLU A 89 -31.89 0.39 -1.33
CA GLU A 89 -31.07 0.02 -0.17
C GLU A 89 -29.89 0.98 -0.01
N LYS A 90 -29.75 1.54 1.20
CA LYS A 90 -28.61 2.37 1.59
C LYS A 90 -27.57 1.53 2.31
N PHE A 91 -26.31 1.64 1.89
CA PHE A 91 -25.18 0.97 2.51
C PHE A 91 -23.90 1.80 2.33
N SER A 92 -22.86 1.46 3.09
CA SER A 92 -21.52 2.02 2.91
C SER A 92 -20.55 0.93 2.46
N VAL A 93 -19.56 1.32 1.66
CA VAL A 93 -18.43 0.48 1.23
C VAL A 93 -17.14 1.17 1.60
N THR A 94 -16.12 0.38 1.90
CA THR A 94 -14.79 0.88 2.20
C THR A 94 -13.75 -0.05 1.58
N LYS A 95 -12.62 0.52 1.19
CA LYS A 95 -11.45 -0.24 0.78
C LYS A 95 -10.20 0.36 1.40
N GLY A 96 -9.22 -0.47 1.72
CA GLY A 96 -8.00 0.04 2.33
C GLY A 96 -7.03 -1.05 2.77
N ALA A 97 -6.07 -0.63 3.59
CA ALA A 97 -5.07 -1.51 4.16
C ALA A 97 -5.76 -2.68 4.91
N PRO A 98 -5.38 -3.94 4.66
CA PRO A 98 -6.12 -5.08 5.21
C PRO A 98 -6.26 -5.08 6.74
N HIS A 99 -5.20 -4.74 7.46
CA HIS A 99 -5.22 -4.65 8.92
C HIS A 99 -6.19 -3.57 9.44
N VAL A 100 -6.37 -2.47 8.71
CA VAL A 100 -7.33 -1.42 9.08
C VAL A 100 -8.75 -1.91 8.87
N ILE A 101 -9.03 -2.49 7.69
CA ILE A 101 -10.38 -2.97 7.38
C ILE A 101 -10.77 -4.11 8.32
N LEU A 102 -9.83 -5.00 8.65
CA LEU A 102 -10.05 -6.10 9.59
C LEU A 102 -10.44 -5.61 11.00
N GLN A 103 -9.90 -4.47 11.45
CA GLN A 103 -10.28 -3.88 12.76
C GLN A 103 -11.67 -3.26 12.78
N MET A 104 -12.30 -3.07 11.61
CA MET A 104 -13.61 -2.45 11.51
C MET A 104 -14.75 -3.46 11.45
N VAL A 105 -14.46 -4.71 11.07
CA VAL A 105 -15.50 -5.70 10.78
C VAL A 105 -16.04 -6.36 12.05
N TYR A 106 -17.34 -6.62 12.05
CA TYR A 106 -18.07 -7.07 13.25
C TYR A 106 -17.59 -8.42 13.81
N ASN A 107 -17.10 -9.30 12.94
CA ASN A 107 -16.64 -10.66 13.28
C ASN A 107 -15.11 -10.78 13.17
N GLN A 108 -14.39 -9.70 13.47
CA GLN A 108 -12.93 -9.66 13.43
C GLN A 108 -12.30 -10.89 14.08
N ASP A 109 -12.70 -11.23 15.31
CA ASP A 109 -12.11 -12.33 16.07
C ASP A 109 -12.25 -13.70 15.37
N GLU A 110 -13.29 -13.89 14.56
CA GLU A 110 -13.53 -15.15 13.85
C GLU A 110 -12.66 -15.28 12.59
N ILE A 111 -12.40 -14.17 11.90
CA ILE A 111 -11.71 -14.18 10.60
C ILE A 111 -10.25 -13.72 10.67
N ASN A 112 -9.82 -13.17 11.82
CA ASN A 112 -8.51 -12.54 11.99
C ASN A 112 -7.37 -13.44 11.52
N ASP A 113 -7.29 -14.65 12.05
CA ASP A 113 -6.15 -15.55 11.79
C ASP A 113 -6.08 -15.97 10.32
N SER A 114 -7.24 -16.21 9.69
CA SER A 114 -7.34 -16.53 8.26
C SER A 114 -6.89 -15.35 7.39
N VAL A 115 -7.36 -14.13 7.70
CA VAL A 115 -7.01 -12.91 6.96
C VAL A 115 -5.51 -12.62 7.08
N VAL A 116 -4.96 -12.71 8.29
CA VAL A 116 -3.53 -12.47 8.55
C VAL A 116 -2.66 -13.49 7.81
N ASP A 117 -2.99 -14.78 7.86
CA ASP A 117 -2.26 -15.83 7.15
C ASP A 117 -2.27 -15.62 5.61
N ILE A 118 -3.41 -15.20 5.05
CA ILE A 118 -3.52 -14.85 3.62
C ILE A 118 -2.61 -13.68 3.28
N ILE A 119 -2.66 -12.60 4.06
CA ILE A 119 -1.86 -11.39 3.81
C ILE A 119 -0.36 -11.72 3.88
N ASP A 120 0.07 -12.49 4.88
CA ASP A 120 1.49 -12.82 5.07
C ASP A 120 2.03 -13.71 3.94
N LYS A 121 1.25 -14.70 3.49
CA LYS A 121 1.60 -15.56 2.34
C LYS A 121 1.68 -14.79 1.02
N LEU A 122 0.83 -13.78 0.83
CA LEU A 122 0.86 -12.94 -0.36
C LEU A 122 2.03 -11.94 -0.28
N ALA A 123 2.26 -11.36 0.89
CA ALA A 123 3.34 -10.41 1.11
C ALA A 123 4.72 -11.08 0.94
N SER A 124 4.88 -12.34 1.35
CA SER A 124 6.10 -13.12 1.10
C SER A 124 6.34 -13.46 -0.38
N ARG A 125 5.38 -13.14 -1.26
CA ARG A 125 5.51 -13.24 -2.72
C ARG A 125 5.58 -11.86 -3.38
N GLY A 126 5.70 -10.79 -2.58
CA GLY A 126 5.69 -9.40 -3.07
C GLY A 126 4.31 -8.92 -3.54
N ILE A 127 3.23 -9.65 -3.23
CA ILE A 127 1.87 -9.33 -3.64
C ILE A 127 1.23 -8.38 -2.62
N ARG A 128 0.73 -7.26 -3.11
CA ARG A 128 0.01 -6.25 -2.32
C ARG A 128 -1.46 -6.62 -2.20
N CYS A 129 -2.03 -6.38 -1.03
CA CYS A 129 -3.43 -6.69 -0.72
C CYS A 129 -4.23 -5.41 -0.48
N LEU A 130 -5.48 -5.40 -0.94
CA LEU A 130 -6.47 -4.35 -0.68
C LEU A 130 -7.76 -5.02 -0.22
N SER A 131 -8.14 -4.79 1.03
CA SER A 131 -9.40 -5.33 1.57
C SER A 131 -10.56 -4.44 1.18
N VAL A 132 -11.71 -5.05 0.91
CA VAL A 132 -12.98 -4.40 0.60
C VAL A 132 -14.03 -4.89 1.59
N ALA A 133 -14.77 -3.95 2.19
CA ALA A 133 -15.83 -4.24 3.14
C ALA A 133 -17.09 -3.43 2.83
N LYS A 134 -18.26 -3.97 3.20
CA LYS A 134 -19.59 -3.37 3.02
C LYS A 134 -20.35 -3.40 4.34
N THR A 135 -21.21 -2.41 4.59
CA THR A 135 -22.13 -2.46 5.72
C THR A 135 -23.39 -3.28 5.43
N ASP A 136 -23.89 -4.00 6.42
CA ASP A 136 -25.25 -4.54 6.40
C ASP A 136 -26.33 -3.47 6.70
N SER A 137 -27.60 -3.88 6.71
CA SER A 137 -28.74 -3.01 7.03
C SER A 137 -28.74 -2.47 8.47
N ALA A 138 -27.97 -3.10 9.37
CA ALA A 138 -27.75 -2.62 10.74
C ALA A 138 -26.51 -1.70 10.85
N GLY A 139 -25.83 -1.43 9.73
CA GLY A 139 -24.63 -0.58 9.68
C GLY A 139 -23.35 -1.26 10.14
N ARG A 140 -23.35 -2.59 10.32
CA ARG A 140 -22.15 -3.35 10.71
C ARG A 140 -21.29 -3.63 9.49
N TRP A 141 -19.99 -3.45 9.60
CA TRP A 141 -19.05 -3.74 8.50
C TRP A 141 -18.78 -5.25 8.39
N HIS A 142 -18.88 -5.78 7.18
CA HIS A 142 -18.53 -7.15 6.81
C HIS A 142 -17.37 -7.13 5.82
N LEU A 143 -16.37 -7.98 6.01
CA LEU A 143 -15.28 -8.13 5.04
C LEU A 143 -15.83 -8.87 3.83
N CYS A 144 -15.91 -8.22 2.67
CA CYS A 144 -16.38 -8.87 1.45
C CYS A 144 -15.24 -9.71 0.84
N GLY A 145 -14.02 -9.15 0.81
CA GLY A 145 -12.87 -9.83 0.22
C GLY A 145 -11.58 -9.02 0.18
N ILE A 146 -10.55 -9.67 -0.37
CA ILE A 146 -9.21 -9.12 -0.57
C ILE A 146 -8.87 -9.21 -2.06
N LEU A 147 -8.67 -8.04 -2.66
CA LEU A 147 -8.08 -7.89 -3.99
C LEU A 147 -6.55 -7.93 -3.89
N THR A 148 -5.90 -8.51 -4.88
CA THR A 148 -4.45 -8.70 -4.87
C THR A 148 -3.80 -8.07 -6.09
N PHE A 149 -2.64 -7.45 -5.89
CA PHE A 149 -1.94 -6.63 -6.88
C PHE A 149 -0.45 -6.96 -6.86
N LEU A 150 0.18 -7.04 -8.01
CA LEU A 150 1.62 -7.21 -8.13
C LEU A 150 2.22 -6.03 -8.90
N ASP A 151 3.32 -5.48 -8.38
CA ASP A 151 4.12 -4.48 -9.08
C ASP A 151 5.49 -5.09 -9.40
N PRO A 152 5.70 -5.63 -10.62
CA PRO A 152 6.89 -6.40 -10.92
C PRO A 152 8.16 -5.52 -10.94
N PRO A 153 9.31 -6.06 -10.48
CA PRO A 153 10.59 -5.35 -10.59
C PRO A 153 10.95 -5.12 -12.05
N ARG A 154 11.71 -4.05 -12.34
CA ARG A 154 12.23 -3.87 -13.71
C ARG A 154 13.27 -4.95 -14.01
N PRO A 155 13.34 -5.47 -15.25
CA PRO A 155 14.25 -6.55 -15.62
C PRO A 155 15.74 -6.20 -15.42
N ASP A 156 16.08 -4.92 -15.47
CA ASP A 156 17.44 -4.38 -15.33
C ASP A 156 17.79 -3.93 -13.90
N THR A 157 16.83 -3.87 -12.98
CA THR A 157 17.04 -3.30 -11.63
C THR A 157 18.08 -4.06 -10.84
N LYS A 158 18.00 -5.41 -10.84
CA LYS A 158 18.93 -6.27 -10.11
C LYS A 158 20.39 -6.07 -10.56
N GLU A 159 20.62 -6.05 -11.88
CA GLU A 159 21.95 -5.82 -12.43
C GLU A 159 22.44 -4.40 -12.17
N THR A 160 21.55 -3.40 -12.24
CA THR A 160 21.88 -2.01 -11.93
C THR A 160 22.34 -1.85 -10.49
N ILE A 161 21.64 -2.44 -9.53
CA ILE A 161 22.04 -2.45 -8.10
C ILE A 161 23.42 -3.09 -7.93
N ARG A 162 23.66 -4.24 -8.57
CA ARG A 162 24.95 -4.93 -8.52
C ARG A 162 26.08 -4.05 -9.03
N ARG A 163 25.89 -3.38 -10.18
CA ARG A 163 26.88 -2.46 -10.77
C ARG A 163 27.12 -1.24 -9.89
N SER A 164 26.07 -0.62 -9.34
CA SER A 164 26.21 0.51 -8.42
C SER A 164 27.11 0.17 -7.23
N ARG A 165 26.91 -1.00 -6.62
CA ARG A 165 27.76 -1.47 -5.51
C ARG A 165 29.21 -1.70 -5.93
N GLN A 166 29.46 -2.19 -7.15
CA GLN A 166 30.83 -2.33 -7.69
C GLN A 166 31.54 -0.98 -7.86
N TYR A 167 30.80 0.09 -8.11
CA TYR A 167 31.33 1.46 -8.17
C TYR A 167 31.35 2.16 -6.80
N GLY A 168 31.08 1.44 -5.70
CA GLY A 168 31.08 1.99 -4.35
C GLY A 168 29.83 2.80 -3.98
N VAL A 169 28.75 2.69 -4.76
CA VAL A 169 27.46 3.32 -4.49
C VAL A 169 26.51 2.30 -3.87
N ASP A 170 26.22 2.43 -2.58
CA ASP A 170 25.21 1.61 -1.92
C ASP A 170 23.80 2.04 -2.34
N VAL A 171 22.87 1.09 -2.37
CA VAL A 171 21.48 1.31 -2.76
C VAL A 171 20.58 0.88 -1.63
N LYS A 172 19.70 1.80 -1.19
CA LYS A 172 18.71 1.55 -0.15
C LYS A 172 17.29 1.72 -0.70
N MET A 173 16.42 0.75 -0.46
CA MET A 173 15.02 0.81 -0.85
C MET A 173 14.24 1.70 0.12
N ILE A 174 13.34 2.53 -0.39
CA ILE A 174 12.39 3.31 0.42
C ILE A 174 11.01 3.05 -0.17
N THR A 175 10.05 2.58 0.64
CA THR A 175 8.70 2.26 0.18
C THR A 175 7.62 2.49 1.25
N GLY A 176 6.40 2.82 0.80
CA GLY A 176 5.19 2.82 1.63
C GLY A 176 4.56 1.43 1.82
N ASP A 177 5.09 0.40 1.16
CA ASP A 177 4.57 -0.97 1.28
C ASP A 177 4.81 -1.58 2.66
N HIS A 178 4.09 -2.67 2.96
CA HIS A 178 4.28 -3.45 4.18
C HIS A 178 5.69 -4.04 4.25
N VAL A 179 6.23 -4.19 5.47
CA VAL A 179 7.61 -4.67 5.70
C VAL A 179 7.89 -6.01 5.03
N LEU A 180 6.91 -6.93 4.99
CA LEU A 180 7.07 -8.22 4.33
C LEU A 180 7.24 -8.10 2.81
N ILE A 181 6.48 -7.20 2.16
CA ILE A 181 6.62 -6.91 0.72
C ILE A 181 7.98 -6.28 0.45
N ALA A 182 8.40 -5.32 1.26
CA ALA A 182 9.70 -4.67 1.12
C ALA A 182 10.86 -5.66 1.26
N LYS A 183 10.78 -6.58 2.25
CA LYS A 183 11.75 -7.65 2.44
C LYS A 183 11.83 -8.57 1.23
N GLU A 184 10.69 -8.96 0.68
CA GLU A 184 10.65 -9.82 -0.50
C GLU A 184 11.22 -9.13 -1.73
N MET A 185 10.87 -7.85 -1.96
CA MET A 185 11.47 -7.04 -3.02
C MET A 185 12.99 -6.92 -2.86
N CYS A 186 13.50 -6.77 -1.63
CA CYS A 186 14.94 -6.80 -1.39
C CYS A 186 15.56 -8.15 -1.79
N ARG A 187 14.95 -9.28 -1.43
CA ARG A 187 15.45 -10.61 -1.83
C ARG A 187 15.46 -10.79 -3.34
N MET A 188 14.40 -10.39 -4.02
CA MET A 188 14.30 -10.48 -5.48
C MET A 188 15.43 -9.68 -6.18
N LEU A 189 15.79 -8.52 -5.60
CA LEU A 189 16.76 -7.58 -6.16
C LEU A 189 18.19 -7.72 -5.62
N ASP A 190 18.48 -8.74 -4.82
CA ASP A 190 19.74 -8.94 -4.09
C ASP A 190 20.14 -7.73 -3.20
N LEU A 191 19.16 -7.03 -2.63
CA LEU A 191 19.38 -6.03 -1.58
C LEU A 191 19.37 -6.67 -0.19
N ASP A 192 19.90 -5.95 0.81
CA ASP A 192 19.83 -6.43 2.20
C ASP A 192 18.36 -6.49 2.66
N PRO A 193 17.86 -7.66 3.12
CA PRO A 193 16.50 -7.81 3.59
C PRO A 193 16.26 -7.26 5.02
N ASN A 194 17.27 -6.69 5.67
CA ASN A 194 17.07 -5.91 6.88
C ASN A 194 16.37 -4.60 6.53
N ILE A 195 15.15 -4.43 7.05
CA ILE A 195 14.27 -3.29 6.76
C ILE A 195 13.85 -2.63 8.07
N LEU A 196 13.93 -1.31 8.13
CA LEU A 196 13.33 -0.51 9.20
C LEU A 196 11.93 -0.07 8.82
N THR A 197 11.04 -0.08 9.80
CA THR A 197 9.70 0.52 9.69
C THR A 197 9.69 1.89 10.35
N VAL A 198 8.71 2.72 10.02
CA VAL A 198 8.53 4.06 10.59
C VAL A 198 8.55 4.07 12.12
N GLU A 199 8.04 3.03 12.77
CA GLU A 199 8.02 2.93 14.25
C GLU A 199 9.43 2.95 14.88
N LYS A 200 10.45 2.52 14.13
CA LYS A 200 11.84 2.52 14.57
C LYS A 200 12.60 3.77 14.13
N LEU A 201 11.97 4.64 13.35
CA LEU A 201 12.56 5.92 12.95
C LEU A 201 12.37 6.97 14.05
N PRO A 202 13.30 7.93 14.17
CA PRO A 202 13.17 8.98 15.16
C PRO A 202 11.96 9.87 14.86
N LYS A 203 11.19 10.18 15.91
CA LYS A 203 10.05 11.09 15.82
C LYS A 203 10.56 12.52 15.91
N VAL A 204 10.77 13.14 14.77
CA VAL A 204 11.37 14.46 14.62
C VAL A 204 10.47 15.31 13.74
N ASP A 205 10.33 16.58 14.10
CA ASP A 205 9.70 17.57 13.21
C ASP A 205 10.66 17.87 12.06
N VAL A 206 10.25 17.53 10.84
CA VAL A 206 11.03 17.78 9.62
C VAL A 206 11.34 19.26 9.40
N ASN A 207 10.55 20.18 9.97
CA ASN A 207 10.81 21.62 9.91
C ASN A 207 11.86 22.09 10.92
N ASN A 208 12.21 21.25 11.89
CA ASN A 208 13.17 21.55 12.94
C ASN A 208 14.06 20.33 13.25
N MET A 209 14.84 19.94 12.25
CA MET A 209 15.70 18.76 12.29
C MET A 209 16.91 18.99 13.22
N PRO A 210 17.15 18.09 14.19
CA PRO A 210 18.33 18.14 15.05
C PRO A 210 19.62 18.04 14.24
N SER A 211 20.65 18.78 14.65
CA SER A 211 21.98 18.72 14.02
C SER A 211 22.78 17.48 14.40
N ASP A 212 22.31 16.69 15.38
CA ASP A 212 22.94 15.45 15.85
C ASP A 212 22.22 14.18 15.36
N LEU A 213 21.29 14.32 14.40
CA LEU A 213 20.51 13.21 13.86
C LEU A 213 21.42 12.16 13.21
N GLY A 214 22.42 12.61 12.44
CA GLY A 214 23.39 11.71 11.80
C GLY A 214 24.25 10.95 12.79
N GLU A 215 24.67 11.58 13.90
CA GLU A 215 25.44 10.92 14.96
C GLU A 215 24.60 9.86 15.68
N LYS A 216 23.34 10.18 16.00
CA LYS A 216 22.45 9.29 16.76
C LYS A 216 21.88 8.13 15.94
N TYR A 217 21.54 8.37 14.67
CA TYR A 217 20.74 7.43 13.86
C TYR A 217 21.40 7.04 12.54
N GLY A 218 22.47 7.72 12.11
CA GLY A 218 23.11 7.47 10.82
C GLY A 218 23.60 6.03 10.67
N ASP A 219 24.28 5.48 11.68
CA ASP A 219 24.79 4.10 11.64
C ASP A 219 23.66 3.07 11.57
N MET A 220 22.55 3.31 12.28
CA MET A 220 21.35 2.48 12.19
C MET A 220 20.77 2.51 10.76
N MET A 221 20.66 3.69 10.16
CA MET A 221 20.15 3.84 8.80
C MET A 221 21.08 3.26 7.73
N LEU A 222 22.39 3.25 7.98
CA LEU A 222 23.39 2.62 7.12
C LEU A 222 23.33 1.10 7.17
N SER A 223 23.01 0.53 8.34
CA SER A 223 23.02 -0.92 8.60
C SER A 223 21.89 -1.71 7.95
N VAL A 224 20.98 -1.05 7.22
CA VAL A 224 19.80 -1.68 6.62
C VAL A 224 19.75 -1.51 5.11
N GLY A 225 19.09 -2.45 4.43
CA GLY A 225 18.87 -2.39 2.97
C GLY A 225 17.69 -1.53 2.55
N GLY A 226 16.84 -1.14 3.49
CA GLY A 226 15.74 -0.24 3.16
C GLY A 226 14.77 0.08 4.29
N PHE A 227 13.73 0.80 3.92
CA PHE A 227 12.72 1.38 4.80
C PHE A 227 11.32 1.12 4.24
N ALA A 228 10.42 0.63 5.09
CA ALA A 228 9.05 0.27 4.73
C ALA A 228 8.02 1.12 5.50
N GLN A 229 6.79 1.16 4.96
CA GLN A 229 5.67 1.94 5.50
C GLN A 229 5.99 3.43 5.67
N VAL A 230 6.95 3.96 4.91
CA VAL A 230 7.40 5.35 5.03
C VAL A 230 6.41 6.33 4.41
N PHE A 231 6.38 7.54 4.98
CA PHE A 231 5.63 8.70 4.50
C PHE A 231 6.63 9.74 3.95
N PRO A 232 6.18 10.75 3.18
CA PRO A 232 7.06 11.77 2.58
C PRO A 232 8.07 12.37 3.57
N GLU A 233 7.59 12.71 4.78
CA GLU A 233 8.39 13.35 5.84
C GLU A 233 9.54 12.43 6.30
N HIS A 234 9.28 11.13 6.37
CA HIS A 234 10.28 10.13 6.75
C HIS A 234 11.36 9.96 5.67
N LYS A 235 11.04 10.18 4.39
CA LYS A 235 12.05 10.10 3.32
C LYS A 235 13.11 11.20 3.51
N PHE A 236 12.67 12.41 3.82
CA PHE A 236 13.54 13.54 4.11
C PHE A 236 14.41 13.27 5.35
N LEU A 237 13.80 12.77 6.43
CA LEU A 237 14.48 12.38 7.67
C LEU A 237 15.63 11.39 7.43
N ILE A 238 15.39 10.36 6.63
CA ILE A 238 16.39 9.33 6.31
C ILE A 238 17.57 9.94 5.54
N VAL A 239 17.29 10.72 4.50
CA VAL A 239 18.32 11.36 3.68
C VAL A 239 19.16 12.32 4.51
N GLU A 240 18.53 13.13 5.35
CA GLU A 240 19.22 14.12 6.17
C GLU A 240 20.15 13.48 7.22
N ALA A 241 19.69 12.42 7.89
CA ALA A 241 20.54 11.68 8.82
C ALA A 241 21.79 11.09 8.14
N LEU A 242 21.64 10.52 6.94
CA LEU A 242 22.76 9.98 6.17
C LEU A 242 23.71 11.09 5.70
N ARG A 243 23.17 12.26 5.29
CA ARG A 243 23.96 13.44 4.94
C ARG A 243 24.78 13.97 6.11
N GLN A 244 24.17 14.14 7.28
CA GLN A 244 24.86 14.55 8.51
C GLN A 244 25.94 13.55 8.92
N ARG A 245 25.75 12.26 8.62
CA ARG A 245 26.76 11.22 8.85
C ARG A 245 27.94 11.27 7.87
N GLY A 246 27.86 12.10 6.83
CA GLY A 246 28.92 12.35 5.85
C GLY A 246 28.71 11.71 4.48
N TYR A 247 27.54 11.12 4.20
CA TYR A 247 27.26 10.47 2.92
C TYR A 247 26.64 11.43 1.92
N THR A 248 27.14 11.41 0.68
CA THR A 248 26.42 12.03 -0.44
C THR A 248 25.27 11.13 -0.84
N CYS A 249 24.05 11.65 -0.75
CA CYS A 249 22.83 10.91 -1.02
C CYS A 249 22.21 11.37 -2.34
N ALA A 250 21.83 10.41 -3.19
CA ALA A 250 20.96 10.63 -4.33
C ALA A 250 19.64 9.90 -4.09
N MET A 251 18.52 10.63 -4.20
CA MET A 251 17.20 10.06 -4.07
C MET A 251 16.52 10.03 -5.43
N THR A 252 16.04 8.86 -5.81
CA THR A 252 15.25 8.64 -7.03
C THR A 252 13.79 8.40 -6.65
N GLY A 253 12.86 8.87 -7.47
CA GLY A 253 11.42 8.67 -7.29
C GLY A 253 10.65 9.24 -8.47
N ASP A 254 9.50 8.66 -8.78
CA ASP A 254 8.59 9.10 -9.85
C ASP A 254 7.36 9.86 -9.32
N GLY A 255 7.19 9.93 -8.00
CA GLY A 255 6.10 10.63 -7.34
C GLY A 255 6.47 12.04 -6.86
N VAL A 256 5.44 12.83 -6.53
CA VAL A 256 5.56 14.18 -5.92
C VAL A 256 5.95 14.10 -4.42
N ASN A 257 6.03 12.88 -3.88
CA ASN A 257 6.06 12.55 -2.45
C ASN A 257 7.43 12.05 -1.97
#